data_AF-A0A645HTD6-F1
#
_entry.id   AF-A0A645HTD6-F1
#
_cell.length_a   1.000
_cell.length_b   1.000
_cell.length_c   1.000
_cell.angle_alpha   90.00
_cell.angle_beta   90.00
_cell.angle_gamma   90.00
#
_symmetry.space_group_name_H-M   'P 1'
#
loop_
_entity.id
_entity.type
_entity.pdbx_description
1 polymer ?
#
loop_
_entity_poly.entity_id
_entity_poly.type
_entity_poly.pdbx_seq_one_letter_code
_entity_poly.pdbx_strand_id
1 'polypeptide(L)'
;MNRGTFYLHYPDTTSLLQSVETDMLAESQVLIDEHMAEFEAGGSLRPVFKPILDYIVEHRPEFEALFANNSTSNFTDRLQDLIHRNGVSLVQAKFHGVTSSQMDFLISFIGYGLIGLIKTWFDQDMVLPREDLVRLADRLVNSAAEGVLFAPGEIKSEKSAG
;
A
#
# COMPACT_ATOMS: atom_id res chain seq x y z
N MET A 1 6.28 33.02 10.36
CA MET A 1 5.37 32.82 9.20
C MET A 1 4.25 33.86 9.30
N ASN A 2 4.02 34.68 8.27
CA ASN A 2 2.97 35.70 8.30
C ASN A 2 1.66 35.15 7.70
N ARG A 3 0.50 35.46 8.28
CA ARG A 3 -0.80 34.94 7.82
C ARG A 3 -1.10 35.28 6.36
N GLY A 4 -0.56 36.39 5.86
CA GLY A 4 -0.72 36.82 4.47
C GLY A 4 -0.02 35.93 3.43
N THR A 5 1.06 35.24 3.78
CA THR A 5 1.76 34.34 2.84
C THR A 5 1.21 32.91 2.85
N PHE A 6 0.40 32.55 3.86
CA PHE A 6 -0.23 31.22 3.95
C PHE A 6 -1.42 31.08 2.99
N TYR A 7 -2.22 32.15 2.83
CA TYR A 7 -3.39 32.16 1.94
C TYR A 7 -3.07 32.42 0.46
N LEU A 8 -1.84 32.82 0.13
CA LEU A 8 -1.44 33.15 -1.25
C LEU A 8 -1.16 31.91 -2.11
N HIS A 9 -0.95 30.74 -1.50
CA HIS A 9 -0.61 29.49 -2.20
C HIS A 9 -1.70 28.40 -2.14
N TYR A 10 -2.71 28.56 -1.29
CA TYR A 10 -3.79 27.58 -1.13
C TYR A 10 -5.14 28.32 -1.11
N PRO A 11 -5.80 28.47 -2.28
CA PRO A 11 -7.05 29.23 -2.39
C PRO A 11 -8.19 28.59 -1.59
N ASP A 12 -8.08 27.31 -1.25
CA ASP A 12 -8.96 26.58 -0.36
C ASP A 12 -8.20 25.52 0.45
N THR A 13 -8.79 25.06 1.56
CA THR A 13 -8.27 23.96 2.39
C THR A 13 -8.11 22.64 1.63
N THR A 14 -8.81 22.49 0.51
CA THR A 14 -8.73 21.32 -0.38
C THR A 14 -7.39 21.26 -1.10
N SER A 15 -6.92 22.39 -1.63
CA SER A 15 -5.64 22.53 -2.32
C SER A 15 -4.47 22.23 -1.39
N LEU A 16 -4.57 22.65 -0.12
CA LEU A 16 -3.58 22.32 0.91
C LEU A 16 -3.56 20.82 1.22
N LEU A 17 -4.74 20.21 1.39
CA LEU A 17 -4.84 18.77 1.62
C LEU A 17 -4.24 17.97 0.47
N GLN A 18 -4.47 18.39 -0.78
CA GLN A 18 -3.90 17.77 -1.97
C GLN A 18 -2.37 17.90 -2.06
N SER A 19 -1.79 19.03 -1.62
CA SER A 19 -0.32 19.17 -1.59
C SER A 19 0.28 18.26 -0.54
N VAL A 20 -0.29 18.25 0.68
CA VAL A 20 0.14 17.33 1.75
C VAL A 20 0.07 15.88 1.29
N GLU A 21 -1.03 15.49 0.66
CA GLU A 21 -1.19 14.16 0.09
C GLU A 21 -0.10 13.83 -0.93
N THR A 22 0.19 14.77 -1.84
CA THR A 22 1.18 14.57 -2.90
C THR A 22 2.58 14.42 -2.33
N ASP A 23 2.94 15.25 -1.35
CA ASP A 23 4.23 15.18 -0.66
C ASP A 23 4.36 13.84 0.08
N MET A 24 3.33 13.41 0.80
CA MET A 24 3.35 12.15 1.56
C MET A 24 3.46 10.91 0.67
N LEU A 25 2.78 10.92 -0.49
CA LEU A 25 2.91 9.84 -1.47
C LEU A 25 4.28 9.84 -2.15
N ALA A 26 4.88 11.01 -2.38
CA ALA A 26 6.21 11.12 -2.95
C ALA A 26 7.29 10.59 -2.00
N GLU A 27 7.25 10.99 -0.72
CA GLU A 27 8.15 10.45 0.30
C GLU A 27 7.96 8.94 0.50
N SER A 28 6.72 8.47 0.47
CA SER A 28 6.43 7.02 0.50
C SER A 28 7.06 6.29 -0.70
N GLN A 29 7.04 6.87 -1.90
CA GLN A 29 7.70 6.27 -3.08
C GLN A 29 9.22 6.22 -2.89
N VAL A 30 9.84 7.26 -2.34
CA VAL A 30 11.29 7.27 -2.06
C VAL A 30 11.67 6.12 -1.12
N LEU A 31 10.93 5.95 -0.02
CA LEU A 31 11.15 4.84 0.92
C LEU A 31 10.96 3.46 0.28
N ILE A 32 9.99 3.35 -0.65
CA ILE A 32 9.80 2.12 -1.42
C ILE A 32 11.03 1.84 -2.28
N ASP A 33 11.51 2.84 -3.04
CA ASP A 33 12.63 2.71 -3.96
C ASP A 33 13.94 2.35 -3.24
N GLU A 34 14.17 2.95 -2.07
CA GLU A 34 15.37 2.70 -1.25
C GLU A 34 15.47 1.26 -0.74
N HIS A 35 14.33 0.62 -0.48
CA HIS A 35 14.26 -0.71 0.13
C HIS A 35 13.76 -1.81 -0.83
N MET A 36 13.46 -1.48 -2.09
CA MET A 36 12.93 -2.43 -3.06
C MET A 36 13.90 -3.60 -3.32
N ALA A 37 15.20 -3.32 -3.41
CA ALA A 37 16.20 -4.36 -3.67
C ALA A 37 16.27 -5.42 -2.55
N GLU A 38 16.08 -5.02 -1.29
CA GLU A 38 16.04 -5.93 -0.15
C GLU A 38 14.78 -6.80 -0.16
N PHE A 39 13.63 -6.20 -0.53
CA PHE A 39 12.41 -6.95 -0.77
C PHE A 39 12.63 -7.99 -1.88
N GLU A 40 13.19 -7.60 -3.02
CA GLU A 40 13.37 -8.49 -4.18
C GLU A 40 14.26 -9.69 -3.85
N ALA A 41 15.34 -9.47 -3.08
CA ALA A 41 16.25 -10.52 -2.68
C ALA A 41 15.64 -11.50 -1.64
N GLY A 42 14.91 -10.99 -0.66
CA GLY A 42 14.38 -11.78 0.45
C GLY A 42 12.94 -12.28 0.26
N GLY A 43 12.19 -11.67 -0.65
CA GLY A 43 10.79 -11.95 -0.89
C GLY A 43 9.86 -11.59 0.29
N SER A 44 10.33 -10.78 1.24
CA SER A 44 9.61 -10.36 2.44
C SER A 44 9.18 -8.91 2.32
N LEU A 45 7.98 -8.59 2.81
CA LEU A 45 7.43 -7.25 2.84
C LEU A 45 8.14 -6.32 3.84
N ARG A 46 8.79 -6.88 4.85
CA ARG A 46 9.31 -6.13 5.99
C ARG A 46 10.29 -5.00 5.63
N PRO A 47 11.27 -5.19 4.73
CA PRO A 47 12.24 -4.14 4.40
C PRO A 47 11.58 -2.88 3.85
N VAL A 48 10.46 -3.02 3.13
CA VAL A 48 9.73 -1.89 2.54
C VAL A 48 8.64 -1.38 3.49
N PHE A 49 7.86 -2.28 4.10
CA PHE A 49 6.71 -1.85 4.91
C PHE A 49 7.10 -1.26 6.26
N LYS A 50 8.21 -1.70 6.86
CA LYS A 50 8.68 -1.12 8.12
C LYS A 50 9.02 0.37 8.02
N PRO A 51 9.88 0.84 7.08
CA PRO A 51 10.19 2.26 6.95
C PRO A 51 8.97 3.09 6.55
N ILE A 52 8.07 2.56 5.71
CA ILE A 52 6.79 3.22 5.40
C ILE A 52 5.93 3.36 6.66
N LEU A 53 5.85 2.33 7.50
CA LEU A 53 5.09 2.39 8.74
C LEU A 53 5.75 3.33 9.76
N ASP A 54 7.08 3.41 9.78
CA ASP A 54 7.84 4.37 10.59
C ASP A 54 7.48 5.82 10.17
N TYR A 55 7.45 6.09 8.86
CA TYR A 55 7.03 7.35 8.28
C TYR A 55 5.56 7.68 8.59
N ILE A 56 4.66 6.70 8.46
CA ILE A 56 3.24 6.85 8.78
C ILE A 56 3.01 7.24 10.24
N VAL A 57 3.78 6.66 11.16
CA VAL A 57 3.68 6.99 12.59
C VAL A 57 4.23 8.38 12.89
N GLU A 58 5.34 8.77 12.24
CA GLU A 58 5.92 10.11 12.37
C GLU A 58 4.95 11.21 11.89
N HIS A 59 4.21 10.93 10.82
CA HIS A 59 3.22 11.83 10.22
C HIS A 59 1.77 11.40 10.49
N ARG A 60 1.52 10.79 11.67
CA ARG A 60 0.20 10.24 12.03
C ARG A 60 -0.94 11.26 11.86
N PRO A 61 -0.85 12.51 12.37
CA PRO A 61 -1.94 13.48 12.23
C PRO A 61 -2.31 13.77 10.77
N GLU A 62 -1.31 13.84 9.89
CA GLU A 62 -1.52 14.07 8.46
C GLU A 62 -2.17 12.87 7.78
N PHE A 63 -1.71 11.65 8.07
CA PHE A 63 -2.34 10.42 7.56
C PHE A 63 -3.78 10.26 8.07
N GLU A 64 -4.04 10.51 9.35
CA GLU A 64 -5.39 10.50 9.93
C GLU A 64 -6.29 11.54 9.26
N ALA A 65 -5.79 12.76 9.04
CA ALA A 65 -6.52 13.80 8.34
C ALA A 65 -6.84 13.39 6.89
N LEU A 66 -5.89 12.80 6.17
CA LEU A 66 -6.10 12.30 4.80
C LEU A 66 -7.10 11.16 4.75
N PHE A 67 -7.04 10.20 5.69
CA PHE A 67 -7.99 9.10 5.76
C PHE A 67 -9.41 9.58 6.13
N ALA A 68 -9.54 10.56 7.01
CA ALA A 68 -10.83 11.13 7.40
C ALA A 68 -11.46 11.94 6.26
N ASN A 69 -10.65 12.59 5.42
CA ASN A 69 -11.09 13.42 4.30
C ASN A 69 -11.02 12.69 2.95
N ASN A 70 -11.03 11.35 2.95
CA ASN A 70 -10.84 10.54 1.76
C ASN A 70 -11.84 10.82 0.63
N SER A 71 -13.08 11.20 0.94
CA SER A 71 -14.10 11.57 -0.06
C SER A 71 -13.75 12.82 -0.86
N THR A 72 -12.83 13.63 -0.35
CA THR A 72 -12.41 14.91 -0.95
C THR A 72 -11.06 14.77 -1.64
N SER A 73 -10.13 13.99 -1.08
CA SER A 73 -8.78 13.80 -1.62
C SER A 73 -8.62 12.59 -2.53
N ASN A 74 -9.49 11.57 -2.43
CA ASN A 74 -9.29 10.24 -3.02
C ASN A 74 -7.97 9.58 -2.57
N PHE A 75 -7.50 9.91 -1.37
CA PHE A 75 -6.19 9.47 -0.87
C PHE A 75 -6.01 7.95 -0.86
N THR A 76 -7.04 7.21 -0.46
CA THR A 76 -7.03 5.74 -0.42
C THR A 76 -6.80 5.17 -1.81
N ASP A 77 -7.42 5.74 -2.84
CA ASP A 77 -7.27 5.27 -4.22
C ASP A 77 -5.86 5.62 -4.75
N ARG A 78 -5.34 6.81 -4.43
CA ARG A 78 -3.97 7.20 -4.81
C ARG A 78 -2.89 6.39 -4.09
N LEU A 79 -3.11 6.05 -2.83
CA LEU A 79 -2.26 5.14 -2.07
C LEU A 79 -2.35 3.71 -2.63
N GLN A 80 -3.54 3.27 -3.03
CA GLN A 80 -3.74 2.00 -3.71
C GLN A 80 -2.98 1.95 -5.04
N ASP A 81 -3.02 3.01 -5.84
CA ASP A 81 -2.27 3.12 -7.09
C ASP A 81 -0.75 3.11 -6.87
N LEU A 82 -0.28 3.73 -5.78
CA LEU A 82 1.12 3.66 -5.36
C LEU A 82 1.52 2.20 -5.06
N ILE A 83 0.74 1.49 -4.25
CA ILE A 83 0.99 0.09 -3.92
C ILE A 83 0.93 -0.77 -5.19
N HIS A 84 -0.04 -0.53 -6.06
CA HIS A 84 -0.24 -1.31 -7.27
C HIS A 84 0.95 -1.21 -8.22
N ARG A 85 1.41 0.01 -8.53
CA ARG A 85 2.54 0.25 -9.43
C ARG A 85 3.83 -0.40 -8.94
N ASN A 86 4.08 -0.37 -7.63
CA ASN A 86 5.27 -0.97 -7.03
C ASN A 86 5.14 -2.50 -6.89
N GLY A 87 3.94 -2.99 -6.58
CA GLY A 87 3.68 -4.42 -6.40
C GLY A 87 3.68 -5.22 -7.69
N VAL A 88 3.25 -4.65 -8.82
CA VAL A 88 3.19 -5.34 -10.13
C VAL A 88 4.58 -5.74 -10.59
N SER A 89 5.52 -4.78 -10.61
CA SER A 89 6.90 -5.00 -11.04
C SER A 89 7.55 -6.15 -10.29
N LEU A 90 7.22 -6.25 -9.02
CA LEU A 90 7.78 -7.21 -8.10
C LEU A 90 7.22 -8.63 -8.27
N VAL A 91 5.89 -8.76 -8.38
CA VAL A 91 5.27 -10.08 -8.60
C VAL A 91 5.72 -10.65 -9.95
N GLN A 92 5.85 -9.79 -10.98
CA GLN A 92 6.38 -10.19 -12.30
C GLN A 92 7.83 -10.70 -12.23
N ALA A 93 8.68 -10.11 -11.38
CA ALA A 93 10.06 -10.53 -11.22
C ALA A 93 10.21 -11.88 -10.51
N LYS A 94 9.32 -12.17 -9.54
CA LYS A 94 9.43 -13.34 -8.66
C LYS A 94 8.64 -14.56 -9.13
N PHE A 95 7.57 -14.37 -9.91
CA PHE A 95 6.65 -15.45 -10.26
C PHE A 95 6.42 -15.57 -11.76
N HIS A 96 6.50 -16.80 -12.26
CA HIS A 96 6.20 -17.14 -13.65
C HIS A 96 4.89 -17.94 -13.71
N GLY A 97 4.05 -17.68 -14.73
CA GLY A 97 2.81 -18.44 -14.98
C GLY A 97 1.53 -17.85 -14.38
N VAL A 98 1.59 -16.66 -13.79
CA VAL A 98 0.44 -15.89 -13.29
C VAL A 98 -0.20 -15.12 -14.43
N THR A 99 -1.52 -15.16 -14.58
CA THR A 99 -2.18 -14.28 -15.56
C THR A 99 -2.14 -12.83 -15.08
N SER A 100 -2.15 -11.87 -16.02
CA SER A 100 -2.27 -10.44 -15.67
C SER A 100 -3.47 -10.18 -14.76
N SER A 101 -4.62 -10.81 -15.04
CA SER A 101 -5.82 -10.65 -14.22
C SER A 101 -5.66 -11.16 -12.79
N GLN A 102 -5.04 -12.33 -12.57
CA GLN A 102 -4.77 -12.86 -11.23
C GLN A 102 -3.84 -11.94 -10.45
N MET A 103 -2.84 -11.37 -11.14
CA MET A 103 -1.91 -10.42 -10.57
C MET A 103 -2.60 -9.12 -10.14
N ASP A 104 -3.43 -8.54 -11.02
CA ASP A 104 -4.18 -7.31 -10.73
C ASP A 104 -5.10 -7.50 -9.51
N PHE A 105 -5.82 -8.63 -9.43
CA PHE A 105 -6.67 -8.94 -8.28
C PHE A 105 -5.87 -9.19 -7.00
N LEU A 106 -4.75 -9.90 -7.07
CA LEU A 106 -3.89 -10.18 -5.91
C LEU A 106 -3.33 -8.87 -5.33
N ILE A 107 -2.77 -8.02 -6.18
CA ILE A 107 -2.17 -6.76 -5.77
C ILE A 107 -3.26 -5.80 -5.27
N SER A 108 -4.43 -5.80 -5.92
CA SER A 108 -5.58 -5.04 -5.43
C SER A 108 -5.97 -5.45 -4.02
N PHE A 109 -6.11 -6.76 -3.78
CA PHE A 109 -6.42 -7.32 -2.45
C PHE A 109 -5.35 -6.96 -1.41
N ILE A 110 -4.07 -7.13 -1.74
CA ILE A 110 -2.96 -6.79 -0.86
C ILE A 110 -2.99 -5.29 -0.50
N GLY A 111 -3.13 -4.42 -1.50
CA GLY A 111 -3.12 -2.97 -1.27
C GLY A 111 -4.25 -2.52 -0.33
N TYR A 112 -5.49 -2.92 -0.62
CA TYR A 112 -6.62 -2.58 0.25
C TYR A 112 -6.51 -3.24 1.62
N GLY A 113 -5.96 -4.46 1.69
CA GLY A 113 -5.69 -5.16 2.94
C GLY A 113 -4.69 -4.43 3.83
N LEU A 114 -3.58 -3.95 3.27
CA LEU A 114 -2.58 -3.17 4.00
C LEU A 114 -3.14 -1.81 4.47
N ILE A 115 -3.88 -1.11 3.62
CA ILE A 115 -4.54 0.16 3.99
C ILE A 115 -5.53 -0.08 5.13
N GLY A 116 -6.37 -1.11 5.02
CA GLY A 116 -7.32 -1.48 6.07
C GLY A 116 -6.65 -1.88 7.39
N LEU A 117 -5.49 -2.55 7.31
CA LEU A 117 -4.69 -2.94 8.47
C LEU A 117 -4.15 -1.70 9.21
N ILE A 118 -3.61 -0.71 8.48
CA ILE A 118 -3.14 0.55 9.07
C ILE A 118 -4.29 1.32 9.72
N LYS A 119 -5.41 1.47 9.02
CA LYS A 119 -6.61 2.15 9.54
C LYS A 119 -7.10 1.50 10.84
N THR A 120 -7.27 0.18 10.84
CA THR A 120 -7.71 -0.56 12.03
C THR A 120 -6.75 -0.38 13.19
N TRP A 121 -5.45 -0.37 12.92
CA TRP A 121 -4.42 -0.16 13.93
C TRP A 121 -4.48 1.26 14.52
N PHE A 122 -4.72 2.28 13.70
CA PHE A 122 -4.94 3.66 14.15
C PHE A 122 -6.22 3.80 14.99
N ASP A 123 -7.34 3.22 14.54
CA ASP A 123 -8.62 3.25 15.26
C ASP A 123 -8.56 2.58 16.64
N GLN A 124 -7.57 1.70 16.85
CA GLN A 124 -7.27 1.03 18.12
C GLN A 124 -6.14 1.70 18.91
N ASP A 125 -5.81 2.96 18.60
CA ASP A 125 -4.72 3.71 19.23
C ASP A 125 -3.38 2.97 19.22
N MET A 126 -3.10 2.27 18.13
CA MET A 126 -1.87 1.52 17.91
C MET A 126 -1.59 0.47 18.99
N VAL A 127 -2.64 -0.23 19.45
CA VAL A 127 -2.56 -1.26 20.52
C VAL A 127 -1.51 -2.34 20.26
N LEU A 128 -1.29 -2.71 18.99
CA LEU A 128 -0.24 -3.64 18.61
C LEU A 128 1.11 -2.91 18.50
N PRO A 129 2.20 -3.48 19.05
CA PRO A 129 3.53 -2.99 18.74
C PRO A 129 3.76 -2.95 17.24
N ARG A 130 4.36 -1.87 16.75
CA ARG A 130 4.64 -1.66 15.33
C ARG A 130 5.30 -2.86 14.65
N GLU A 131 6.30 -3.44 15.29
CA GLU A 131 7.02 -4.60 14.76
C GLU A 131 6.11 -5.84 14.63
N ASP A 132 5.12 -5.98 15.51
CA ASP A 132 4.14 -7.06 15.44
C ASP A 132 3.19 -6.86 14.26
N LEU A 133 2.79 -5.61 14.00
CA LEU A 133 2.00 -5.24 12.81
C LEU A 133 2.76 -5.54 11.52
N VAL A 134 4.05 -5.20 11.46
CA VAL A 134 4.93 -5.50 10.31
C VAL A 134 5.00 -7.01 10.07
N ARG A 135 5.21 -7.81 11.12
CA ARG A 135 5.23 -9.28 11.00
C ARG A 135 3.87 -9.84 10.57
N LEU A 136 2.77 -9.26 11.06
CA LEU A 136 1.42 -9.67 10.66
C LEU A 136 1.17 -9.38 9.18
N ALA A 137 1.46 -8.16 8.72
CA ALA A 137 1.33 -7.75 7.33
C ALA A 137 2.13 -8.66 6.39
N ASP A 138 3.41 -8.89 6.71
CA ASP A 138 4.30 -9.77 5.93
C ASP A 138 3.77 -11.19 5.82
N ARG A 139 3.20 -11.75 6.90
CA ARG A 139 2.57 -13.08 6.87
C ARG A 139 1.32 -13.10 5.99
N LEU A 140 0.43 -12.12 6.14
CA LEU A 140 -0.81 -12.04 5.36
C LEU A 140 -0.53 -11.91 3.86
N VAL A 141 0.42 -11.05 3.49
CA VAL A 141 0.82 -10.85 2.10
C VAL A 141 1.44 -12.11 1.51
N ASN A 142 2.36 -12.77 2.24
CA ASN A 142 2.95 -14.02 1.76
C ASN A 142 1.90 -15.13 1.61
N SER A 143 0.96 -15.28 2.56
CA SER A 143 -0.10 -16.29 2.44
C SER A 143 -1.06 -16.01 1.28
N ALA A 144 -1.41 -14.74 1.02
CA ALA A 144 -2.24 -14.37 -0.12
C ALA A 144 -1.52 -14.65 -1.45
N ALA A 145 -0.24 -14.25 -1.54
CA ALA A 145 0.60 -14.54 -2.68
C ALA A 145 0.72 -16.05 -2.90
N GLU A 146 1.00 -16.83 -1.86
CA GLU A 146 1.12 -18.28 -1.98
C GLU A 146 -0.17 -18.95 -2.47
N GLY A 147 -1.31 -18.55 -1.91
CA GLY A 147 -2.62 -19.11 -2.27
C GLY A 147 -3.03 -18.86 -3.72
N VAL A 148 -2.61 -17.75 -4.32
CA VAL A 148 -2.91 -17.42 -5.72
C VAL A 148 -1.84 -17.95 -6.68
N LEU A 149 -0.57 -17.91 -6.28
CA LEU A 149 0.58 -18.16 -7.16
C LEU A 149 1.00 -19.64 -7.17
N PHE A 150 0.71 -20.39 -6.11
CA PHE A 150 0.95 -21.84 -6.05
C PHE A 150 -0.34 -22.67 -6.18
N ALA A 151 -1.47 -22.07 -6.56
CA ALA A 151 -2.69 -22.81 -6.86
C ALA A 151 -2.42 -23.83 -8.00
N PRO A 152 -2.38 -25.14 -7.72
CA PRO A 152 -2.13 -26.12 -8.76
C PRO A 152 -3.38 -26.25 -9.62
N GLY A 153 -3.32 -25.77 -10.87
CA GLY A 153 -3.97 -26.40 -12.02
C GLY A 153 -5.48 -26.76 -11.97
N GLU A 154 -6.30 -26.19 -11.10
CA GLU A 154 -7.76 -26.43 -11.11
C GLU A 154 -8.51 -25.37 -11.91
N ILE A 155 -8.23 -25.30 -13.21
CA ILE A 155 -9.28 -25.08 -14.22
C ILE A 155 -9.05 -26.11 -15.34
N LYS A 156 -9.34 -27.37 -15.04
CA LYS A 156 -9.60 -28.41 -16.03
C LYS A 156 -11.03 -28.94 -15.86
N SER A 157 -11.98 -28.28 -16.52
CA SER A 157 -13.21 -28.84 -17.11
C SER A 157 -14.02 -27.64 -17.62
N GLU A 158 -14.45 -27.50 -18.87
CA GLU A 158 -14.85 -28.52 -19.82
C GLU A 158 -14.45 -28.13 -21.25
N LYS A 159 -13.63 -28.98 -21.88
CA LYS A 159 -13.83 -29.33 -23.29
C LYS A 159 -13.98 -30.84 -23.36
N SER A 160 -15.23 -31.29 -23.50
CA SER A 160 -15.62 -32.47 -24.27
C SER A 160 -17.08 -32.23 -24.65
N ALA A 161 -17.36 -31.79 -25.87
CA ALA A 161 -17.46 -32.62 -27.07
C ALA A 161 -18.71 -33.51 -27.02
N GLY A 162 -19.62 -33.23 -27.96
CA GLY A 162 -20.92 -33.86 -28.15
C GLY A 162 -21.82 -32.94 -28.95
#